data_AF-G8YMT5-F1
#
_entry.id   AF-G8YMT5-F1
#
_cell.length_a   1.000
_cell.length_b   1.000
_cell.length_c   1.000
_cell.angle_alpha   90.00
_cell.angle_beta   90.00
_cell.angle_gamma   90.00
#
_symmetry.space_group_name_H-M   'P 1'
#
loop_
_entity.id
_entity.type
_entity.pdbx_description
1 polymer ?
#
loop_
_entity_poly.entity_id
_entity_poly.type
_entity_poly.pdbx_seq_one_letter_code
_entity_poly.pdbx_strand_id
1 'polypeptide(L)'
;MSSNTANNATILLMGLRRGGKSSICKVVFHNMQPLDTLYLESTSKPTTEQFSSLIDLSVMELPGQLNYFEPNYDSERLFSSVGALVYVIDSQDEYLNALTNLSMIIEYAYQVNPRIHIEVLIHKVDGLSEDYRMDAQREIMQRVGDELLDLGLEGVQVSFYLTSIFDHSVYEAFSRIVQKLVPELPSLENMLDNLVQHSSVDKVFLFDVNSKIYVATDSTPVDIQTYEVCAEFIDITIDLDDLYVEDEKQQSSNSVRSKKRELRSISNLSNGSILYLRQMIRGLVLVALIRNDEIVNDVSLESLITVIDYNVNNFKKSLVKMWQNARIDHPTNH
;
A
#
# COMPACT_ATOMS: atom_id res chain seq x y z
N MET A 1 16.15 -27.55 10.67
CA MET A 1 15.49 -26.26 10.93
C MET A 1 15.12 -25.70 9.57
N SER A 2 13.94 -26.10 9.10
CA SER A 2 13.46 -25.86 7.74
C SER A 2 12.98 -24.42 7.60
N SER A 3 13.57 -23.72 6.63
CA SER A 3 13.21 -22.38 6.20
C SER A 3 11.73 -22.29 5.82
N ASN A 4 10.94 -21.62 6.67
CA ASN A 4 9.65 -21.05 6.33
C ASN A 4 9.88 -19.87 5.38
N THR A 5 10.08 -20.12 4.09
CA THR A 5 9.87 -19.09 3.06
C THR A 5 8.42 -19.22 2.60
N ALA A 6 7.50 -18.83 3.48
CA ALA A 6 6.18 -18.40 3.05
C ALA A 6 6.37 -17.15 2.17
N ASN A 7 5.43 -16.90 1.25
CA ASN A 7 5.38 -15.75 0.33
C ASN A 7 5.27 -14.42 1.10
N ASN A 8 6.27 -14.09 1.91
CA ASN A 8 6.29 -12.92 2.76
C ASN A 8 7.05 -11.83 2.03
N ALA A 9 6.33 -10.80 1.61
CA ALA A 9 6.96 -9.61 1.09
C ALA A 9 7.56 -8.83 2.27
N THR A 10 8.88 -8.66 2.28
CA THR A 10 9.55 -7.89 3.33
C THR A 10 9.89 -6.49 2.80
N ILE A 11 9.39 -5.48 3.50
CA ILE A 11 9.74 -4.06 3.31
C ILE A 11 10.72 -3.66 4.41
N LEU A 12 11.86 -3.11 4.00
CA LEU A 12 12.85 -2.55 4.91
C LEU A 12 12.76 -1.02 4.92
N LEU A 13 12.43 -0.43 6.07
CA LEU A 13 12.40 1.01 6.30
C LEU A 13 13.75 1.49 6.86
N MET A 14 14.46 2.27 6.06
CA MET A 14 15.76 2.87 6.39
C MET A 14 15.72 4.40 6.27
N GLY A 15 16.72 5.07 6.84
CA GLY A 15 16.83 6.53 6.80
C GLY A 15 17.47 7.12 8.06
N LEU A 16 17.81 8.40 8.02
CA LEU A 16 18.46 9.10 9.13
C LEU A 16 17.59 9.19 10.40
N ARG A 17 18.22 9.38 11.56
CA ARG A 17 17.50 9.61 12.82
C ARG A 17 16.55 10.81 12.66
N ARG A 18 15.33 10.72 13.23
CA ARG A 18 14.25 11.73 13.14
C ARG A 18 13.66 11.96 11.74
N GLY A 19 14.01 11.16 10.73
CA GLY A 19 13.42 11.23 9.40
C GLY A 19 11.94 10.81 9.30
N GLY A 20 11.33 10.29 10.37
CA GLY A 20 9.88 9.97 10.39
C GLY A 20 9.50 8.50 10.13
N LYS A 21 10.47 7.59 10.01
CA LYS A 21 10.23 6.14 9.76
C LYS A 21 9.19 5.50 10.70
N SER A 22 9.37 5.68 12.01
CA SER A 22 8.47 5.10 13.03
C SER A 22 7.08 5.73 12.99
N SER A 23 7.00 7.03 12.68
CA SER A 23 5.74 7.74 12.48
C SER A 23 4.99 7.17 11.27
N ILE A 24 5.68 6.98 10.14
CA ILE A 24 5.12 6.34 8.94
C ILE A 24 4.58 4.95 9.28
N CYS A 25 5.39 4.10 9.93
CA CYS A 25 4.99 2.73 10.24
C CYS A 25 3.72 2.68 11.11
N LYS A 26 3.64 3.53 12.13
CA LYS A 26 2.47 3.57 13.02
C LYS A 26 1.24 4.22 12.39
N VAL A 27 1.39 5.25 11.57
CA VAL A 27 0.26 5.87 10.88
C VAL A 27 -0.34 4.90 9.87
N VAL A 28 0.49 4.29 9.02
CA VAL A 28 0.03 3.43 7.93
C VAL A 28 -0.51 2.09 8.42
N PHE A 29 0.16 1.46 9.39
CA PHE A 29 -0.15 0.08 9.75
C PHE A 29 -0.83 -0.10 11.10
N HIS A 30 -0.81 0.92 11.97
CA HIS A 30 -1.49 0.89 13.27
C HIS A 30 -2.66 1.87 13.34
N ASN A 31 -2.99 2.58 12.25
CA ASN A 31 -4.01 3.63 12.21
C ASN A 31 -3.85 4.66 13.33
N MET A 32 -2.59 4.96 13.70
CA MET A 32 -2.28 5.98 14.70
C MET A 32 -2.53 7.37 14.12
N GLN A 33 -3.15 8.27 14.89
CA GLN A 33 -3.35 9.65 14.41
C GLN A 33 -2.00 10.36 14.23
N PRO A 34 -1.81 11.14 13.15
CA PRO A 34 -0.54 11.84 12.89
C PRO A 34 -0.08 12.73 14.05
N LEU A 35 -1.00 13.39 14.75
CA LEU A 35 -0.70 14.25 15.90
C LEU A 35 -0.12 13.47 17.09
N ASP A 36 -0.56 12.22 17.29
CA ASP A 36 -0.07 11.38 18.37
C ASP A 36 1.37 10.92 18.11
N THR A 37 1.83 10.95 16.85
CA THR A 37 3.19 10.53 16.50
C THR A 37 4.28 11.44 17.08
N LEU A 38 3.93 12.67 17.51
CA LEU A 38 4.82 13.59 18.20
C LEU A 38 5.36 13.02 19.52
N TYR A 39 4.61 12.10 20.14
CA TYR A 39 4.97 11.48 21.42
C TYR A 39 5.79 10.19 21.26
N LEU A 40 6.21 9.86 20.04
CA LEU A 40 7.01 8.66 19.79
C LEU A 40 8.45 8.84 20.29
N GLU A 41 8.91 7.86 21.06
CA GLU A 41 10.30 7.78 21.49
C GLU A 41 11.22 7.36 20.33
N SER A 42 12.51 7.69 20.44
CA SER A 42 13.50 7.28 19.44
C SER A 42 13.68 5.77 19.41
N THR A 43 13.51 5.14 18.25
CA THR A 43 13.78 3.71 18.03
C THR A 43 15.24 3.38 18.33
N SER A 44 15.47 2.50 19.31
CA SER A 44 16.81 2.06 19.74
C SER A 44 17.18 0.65 19.26
N LYS A 45 16.18 -0.15 18.88
CA LYS A 45 16.35 -1.52 18.40
C LYS A 45 15.56 -1.73 17.12
N PRO A 46 16.02 -2.61 16.20
CA PRO A 46 15.23 -3.04 15.07
C PRO A 46 13.87 -3.56 15.51
N THR A 47 12.80 -3.04 14.92
CA THR A 47 11.43 -3.53 15.11
C THR A 47 10.99 -4.24 13.84
N THR A 48 10.25 -5.34 13.99
CA THR A 48 9.67 -6.08 12.87
C THR A 48 8.22 -6.29 13.17
N GLU A 49 7.38 -5.83 12.25
CA GLU A 49 5.93 -5.94 12.34
C GLU A 49 5.44 -6.82 11.19
N GLN A 50 4.57 -7.77 11.51
CA GLN A 50 4.00 -8.71 10.54
C GLN A 50 2.53 -8.40 10.36
N PHE A 51 2.13 -8.18 9.12
CA PHE A 51 0.77 -7.89 8.72
C PHE A 51 0.26 -9.02 7.85
N SER A 52 -0.76 -9.73 8.35
CA SER A 52 -1.45 -10.76 7.59
C SER A 52 -2.62 -10.13 6.84
N SER A 53 -2.38 -9.61 5.63
CA SER A 53 -3.44 -9.13 4.72
C SER A 53 -3.57 -10.07 3.50
N LEU A 54 -3.73 -9.54 2.29
CA LEU A 54 -3.61 -10.34 1.08
C LEU A 54 -2.18 -10.87 0.93
N ILE A 55 -1.18 -10.03 1.23
CA ILE A 55 0.24 -10.37 1.22
C ILE A 55 0.69 -10.45 2.68
N ASP A 56 1.46 -11.47 3.03
CA ASP A 56 2.11 -11.52 4.35
C ASP A 56 3.24 -10.48 4.34
N LEU A 57 2.89 -9.24 4.65
CA LEU A 57 3.82 -8.12 4.63
C LEU A 57 4.58 -8.09 5.95
N SER A 58 5.90 -8.09 5.88
CA SER A 58 6.75 -7.82 7.03
C SER A 58 7.43 -6.48 6.86
N VAL A 59 7.19 -5.56 7.78
CA VAL A 59 7.82 -4.25 7.78
C VAL A 59 8.89 -4.26 8.86
N MET A 60 10.12 -4.03 8.46
CA MET A 60 11.26 -3.94 9.38
C MET A 60 11.76 -2.50 9.42
N GLU A 61 11.75 -1.90 10.61
CA GLU A 61 12.34 -0.58 10.83
C GLU A 61 13.75 -0.72 11.43
N LEU A 62 14.72 -0.05 10.82
CA LEU A 62 16.08 0.02 11.36
C LEU A 62 16.35 1.37 12.05
N PRO A 63 17.00 1.35 13.23
CA PRO A 63 17.47 2.58 13.89
C PRO A 63 18.43 3.36 12.99
N GLY A 64 18.17 4.66 12.82
CA GLY A 64 18.99 5.53 11.97
C GLY A 64 20.41 5.84 12.50
N GLN A 65 20.81 5.23 13.62
CA GLN A 65 22.17 5.31 14.20
C GLN A 65 22.98 4.03 13.97
N LEU A 66 22.39 2.99 13.38
CA LEU A 66 23.10 1.73 13.15
C LEU A 66 24.11 1.91 12.02
N ASN A 67 25.36 1.57 12.30
CA ASN A 67 26.37 1.34 11.28
C ASN A 67 26.14 -0.05 10.68
N TYR A 68 25.47 -0.09 9.53
CA TYR A 68 25.10 -1.35 8.85
C TYR A 68 26.31 -2.18 8.38
N PHE A 69 27.48 -1.56 8.32
CA PHE A 69 28.75 -2.18 7.94
C PHE A 69 29.48 -2.84 9.13
N GLU A 70 28.91 -2.81 10.34
CA GLU A 70 29.51 -3.51 11.47
C GLU A 70 29.33 -5.04 11.34
N PRO A 71 30.41 -5.83 11.48
CA PRO A 71 30.42 -7.27 11.21
C PRO A 71 29.57 -8.10 12.19
N ASN A 72 29.02 -7.49 13.23
CA ASN A 72 28.19 -8.15 14.23
C ASN A 72 26.71 -8.25 13.81
N TYR A 73 26.31 -7.58 12.74
CA TYR A 73 24.95 -7.61 12.21
C TYR A 73 24.91 -8.45 10.94
N ASP A 74 23.96 -9.39 10.85
CA ASP A 74 23.78 -10.27 9.69
C ASP A 74 23.05 -9.53 8.55
N SER A 75 23.65 -8.41 8.11
CA SER A 75 23.10 -7.51 7.10
C SER A 75 22.90 -8.24 5.77
N GLU A 76 23.85 -9.07 5.36
CA GLU A 76 23.77 -9.82 4.10
C GLU A 76 22.50 -10.69 4.03
N ARG A 77 22.17 -11.42 5.11
CA ARG A 77 20.93 -12.20 5.14
C ARG A 77 19.68 -11.34 5.13
N LEU A 78 19.71 -10.18 5.78
CA LEU A 78 18.58 -9.25 5.79
C LEU A 78 18.32 -8.70 4.38
N PHE A 79 19.32 -8.12 3.73
CA PHE A 79 19.17 -7.58 2.37
C PHE A 79 18.84 -8.67 1.33
N SER A 80 19.29 -9.91 1.53
CA SER A 80 18.88 -11.05 0.70
C SER A 80 17.41 -11.43 0.84
N SER A 81 16.82 -11.26 2.04
CA SER A 81 15.41 -11.57 2.31
C SER A 81 14.43 -10.45 1.96
N VAL A 82 14.92 -9.22 1.79
CA VAL A 82 14.09 -8.03 1.55
C VAL A 82 13.69 -7.93 0.09
N GLY A 83 12.40 -7.67 -0.16
CA GLY A 83 11.85 -7.45 -1.50
C GLY A 83 11.90 -5.98 -1.92
N ALA A 84 11.66 -5.05 -0.99
CA ALA A 84 11.75 -3.61 -1.24
C ALA A 84 12.46 -2.89 -0.10
N LEU A 85 13.36 -1.98 -0.48
CA LEU A 85 14.02 -1.05 0.41
C LEU A 85 13.36 0.32 0.27
N VAL A 86 12.85 0.83 1.39
CA VAL A 86 12.22 2.14 1.47
C VAL A 86 13.12 3.05 2.30
N TYR A 87 13.73 4.04 1.65
CA TYR A 87 14.59 5.02 2.32
C TYR A 87 13.87 6.34 2.53
N VAL A 88 13.82 6.81 3.77
CA VAL A 88 13.09 8.02 4.16
C VAL A 88 14.06 9.19 4.30
N ILE A 89 13.86 10.23 3.50
CA ILE A 89 14.58 11.50 3.50
C ILE A 89 13.67 12.57 4.11
N ASP A 90 14.16 13.29 5.10
CA ASP A 90 13.46 14.46 5.65
C ASP A 90 13.68 15.68 4.72
N SER A 91 12.62 16.21 4.11
CA SER A 91 12.71 17.37 3.23
C SER A 91 12.80 18.72 3.97
N GLN A 92 12.58 18.74 5.29
CA GLN A 92 12.66 19.96 6.10
C GLN A 92 14.05 20.16 6.74
N ASP A 93 14.90 19.14 6.71
CA ASP A 93 16.26 19.17 7.26
C ASP A 93 17.31 19.07 6.13
N GLU A 94 18.59 19.23 6.48
CA GLU A 94 19.68 19.09 5.53
C GLU A 94 19.85 17.62 5.09
N TYR A 95 19.50 17.34 3.83
CA TYR A 95 19.45 15.98 3.30
C TYR A 95 20.75 15.50 2.63
N LEU A 96 21.81 16.32 2.53
CA LEU A 96 23.08 15.92 1.88
C LEU A 96 23.69 14.64 2.48
N ASN A 97 23.77 14.58 3.81
CA ASN A 97 24.24 13.37 4.50
C ASN A 97 23.30 12.17 4.27
N ALA A 98 22.01 12.43 4.07
CA ALA A 98 21.04 11.37 3.78
C ALA A 98 21.26 10.78 2.39
N LEU A 99 21.63 11.60 1.40
CA LEU A 99 21.93 11.17 0.02
C LEU A 99 23.20 10.33 -0.04
N THR A 100 24.30 10.79 0.57
CA THR A 100 25.55 10.01 0.60
C THR A 100 25.34 8.65 1.28
N ASN A 101 24.57 8.61 2.38
CA ASN A 101 24.21 7.36 3.03
C ASN A 101 23.30 6.47 2.16
N LEU A 102 22.35 7.07 1.44
CA LEU A 102 21.47 6.34 0.51
C LEU A 102 22.31 5.65 -0.56
N SER A 103 23.24 6.34 -1.20
CA SER A 103 24.07 5.78 -2.28
C SER A 103 24.93 4.61 -1.79
N MET A 104 25.53 4.71 -0.60
CA MET A 104 26.25 3.59 0.02
C MET A 104 25.35 2.38 0.33
N ILE A 105 24.11 2.64 0.79
CA ILE A 105 23.13 1.58 1.06
C ILE A 105 22.68 0.91 -0.24
N ILE A 106 22.43 1.69 -1.30
CA ILE A 106 22.02 1.17 -2.60
C ILE A 106 23.12 0.29 -3.18
N GLU A 107 24.37 0.73 -3.14
CA GLU A 107 25.52 -0.06 -3.60
C GLU A 107 25.58 -1.42 -2.92
N TYR A 108 25.53 -1.43 -1.58
CA TYR A 108 25.56 -2.67 -0.80
C TYR A 108 24.33 -3.56 -1.06
N ALA A 109 23.13 -2.98 -1.07
CA ALA A 109 21.90 -3.73 -1.29
C ALA A 109 21.86 -4.37 -2.68
N TYR A 110 22.33 -3.66 -3.70
CA TYR A 110 22.36 -4.15 -5.09
C TYR A 110 23.41 -5.24 -5.29
N GLN A 111 24.55 -5.18 -4.59
CA GLN A 111 25.55 -6.26 -4.58
C GLN A 111 24.99 -7.56 -3.99
N VAL A 112 24.16 -7.47 -2.94
CA VAL A 112 23.57 -8.64 -2.27
C VAL A 112 22.34 -9.17 -3.02
N ASN A 113 21.44 -8.28 -3.45
CA ASN A 113 20.19 -8.63 -4.12
C ASN A 113 19.91 -7.66 -5.28
N PRO A 114 20.25 -8.02 -6.53
CA PRO A 114 20.02 -7.17 -7.69
C PRO A 114 18.55 -7.03 -8.10
N ARG A 115 17.65 -7.82 -7.50
CA ARG A 115 16.19 -7.76 -7.74
C ARG A 115 15.45 -6.88 -6.74
N ILE A 116 16.15 -6.26 -5.79
CA ILE A 116 15.53 -5.42 -4.77
C ILE A 116 14.90 -4.18 -5.41
N HIS A 117 13.67 -3.85 -5.03
CA HIS A 117 13.04 -2.59 -5.40
C HIS A 117 13.53 -1.48 -4.48
N ILE A 118 14.01 -0.38 -5.05
CA ILE A 118 14.58 0.75 -4.29
C ILE A 118 13.65 1.94 -4.42
N GLU A 119 13.13 2.37 -3.27
CA GLU A 119 12.04 3.34 -3.17
C GLU A 119 12.46 4.44 -2.18
N VAL A 120 12.42 5.69 -2.61
CA VAL A 120 12.85 6.83 -1.81
C VAL A 120 11.63 7.68 -1.48
N LEU A 121 11.36 7.84 -0.19
CA LEU A 121 10.31 8.73 0.32
C LEU A 121 10.95 10.08 0.69
N ILE A 122 10.64 11.11 -0.09
CA ILE A 122 10.90 12.50 0.29
C ILE A 122 9.76 12.90 1.22
N HIS A 123 10.05 12.96 2.51
CA HIS A 123 9.07 12.97 3.58
C HIS A 123 9.02 14.31 4.32
N LYS A 124 7.87 14.61 4.93
CA LYS A 124 7.54 15.89 5.59
C LYS A 124 7.40 17.07 4.63
N VAL A 125 6.73 16.81 3.50
CA VAL A 125 6.48 17.83 2.47
C VAL A 125 5.29 18.76 2.80
N ASP A 126 4.61 18.53 3.92
CA ASP A 126 3.43 19.25 4.42
C ASP A 126 3.68 20.75 4.66
N GLY A 127 4.89 21.11 5.09
CA GLY A 127 5.26 22.51 5.36
C GLY A 127 5.83 23.26 4.15
N LEU A 128 5.89 22.64 2.97
CA LEU A 128 6.63 23.15 1.81
C LEU A 128 5.68 23.65 0.71
N SER A 129 6.06 24.73 0.03
CA SER A 129 5.32 25.20 -1.15
C SER A 129 5.39 24.19 -2.30
N GLU A 130 4.41 24.21 -3.22
CA GLU A 130 4.40 23.33 -4.40
C GLU A 130 5.70 23.44 -5.21
N ASP A 131 6.15 24.67 -5.47
CA ASP A 131 7.37 24.94 -6.21
C ASP A 131 8.60 24.33 -5.53
N TYR A 132 8.72 24.49 -4.20
CA TYR A 132 9.84 23.93 -3.45
C TYR A 132 9.81 22.39 -3.41
N ARG A 133 8.62 21.78 -3.35
CA ARG A 133 8.48 20.31 -3.43
C ARG A 133 9.00 19.77 -4.77
N MET A 134 8.65 20.42 -5.87
CA MET A 134 9.10 20.02 -7.21
C MET A 134 10.60 20.23 -7.40
N ASP A 135 11.13 21.35 -6.92
CA ASP A 135 12.57 21.64 -6.97
C ASP A 135 13.38 20.66 -6.12
N ALA A 136 12.95 20.40 -4.87
CA ALA A 136 13.60 19.45 -3.98
C ALA A 136 13.58 18.03 -4.56
N GLN A 137 12.46 17.59 -5.15
CA GLN A 137 12.39 16.30 -5.82
C GLN A 137 13.38 16.21 -6.97
N ARG A 138 13.43 17.22 -7.84
CA ARG A 138 14.33 17.25 -8.99
C ARG A 138 15.80 17.26 -8.55
N GLU A 139 16.14 18.03 -7.53
CA GLU A 139 17.48 18.12 -6.97
C GLU A 139 17.93 16.78 -6.37
N ILE A 140 17.07 16.13 -5.57
CA ILE A 140 17.35 14.82 -4.97
C ILE A 140 17.49 13.76 -6.08
N MET A 141 16.59 13.73 -7.05
CA MET A 141 16.65 12.78 -8.16
C MET A 141 17.93 12.92 -8.98
N GLN A 142 18.33 14.16 -9.28
CA GLN A 142 19.56 14.41 -10.03
C GLN A 142 20.79 13.98 -9.23
N ARG A 143 20.90 14.38 -7.96
CA ARG A 143 22.05 14.02 -7.12
C ARG A 143 22.19 12.52 -6.92
N VAL A 144 21.10 11.81 -6.64
CA VAL A 144 21.12 10.35 -6.51
C VAL A 144 21.50 9.70 -7.83
N GLY A 145 20.99 10.21 -8.96
CA GLY A 145 21.38 9.75 -10.29
C GLY A 145 22.88 9.92 -10.55
N ASP A 146 23.43 11.09 -10.25
CA ASP A 146 24.86 11.41 -10.43
C ASP A 146 25.75 10.54 -9.52
N GLU A 147 25.40 10.37 -8.23
CA GLU A 147 26.15 9.52 -7.30
C GLU A 147 26.12 8.03 -7.70
N LEU A 148 24.99 7.53 -8.21
CA LEU A 148 24.88 6.14 -8.69
C LEU A 148 25.69 5.92 -9.97
N LEU A 149 25.76 6.92 -10.85
CA LEU A 149 26.62 6.87 -12.04
C LEU A 149 28.10 6.88 -11.67
N ASP A 150 28.50 7.68 -10.69
CA ASP A 150 29.88 7.71 -10.17
C ASP A 150 30.30 6.37 -9.55
N LEU A 151 29.36 5.64 -8.95
CA LEU A 151 29.56 4.28 -8.41
C LEU A 151 29.55 3.19 -9.51
N GLY A 152 29.25 3.54 -10.76
CA GLY A 152 29.19 2.59 -11.89
C GLY A 152 27.97 1.67 -11.87
N LEU A 153 26.92 2.03 -11.13
CA LEU A 153 25.67 1.27 -11.02
C LEU A 153 24.70 1.64 -12.15
N GLU A 154 25.06 1.31 -13.39
CA GLU A 154 24.21 1.56 -14.56
C GLU A 154 23.00 0.61 -14.58
N GLY A 155 21.80 1.15 -14.40
CA GLY A 155 20.53 0.41 -14.55
C GLY A 155 19.75 0.16 -13.26
N VAL A 156 20.20 0.67 -12.12
CA VAL A 156 19.41 0.64 -10.88
C VAL A 156 18.21 1.59 -11.03
N GLN A 157 17.00 1.04 -10.94
CA GLN A 157 15.77 1.84 -10.97
C GLN A 157 15.41 2.27 -9.55
N VAL A 158 15.52 3.57 -9.29
CA VAL A 158 15.08 4.19 -8.03
C VAL A 158 13.80 4.98 -8.31
N SER A 159 12.74 4.72 -7.52
CA SER A 159 11.53 5.55 -7.60
C SER A 159 11.46 6.51 -6.43
N PHE A 160 10.90 7.69 -6.67
CA PHE A 160 10.82 8.77 -5.71
C PHE A 160 9.36 9.13 -5.46
N TYR A 161 9.00 9.29 -4.19
CA TYR A 161 7.65 9.66 -3.77
C TYR A 161 7.70 10.84 -2.81
N LEU A 162 6.86 11.85 -3.06
CA LEU A 162 6.60 12.94 -2.13
C LEU A 162 5.57 12.46 -1.12
N THR A 163 5.88 12.54 0.17
CA THR A 163 5.03 11.94 1.21
C THR A 163 4.89 12.82 2.46
N SER A 164 3.69 12.80 3.03
CA SER A 164 3.34 13.44 4.30
C SER A 164 2.43 12.51 5.11
N ILE A 165 2.67 12.38 6.41
CA ILE A 165 1.76 11.63 7.30
C ILE A 165 0.43 12.35 7.55
N PHE A 166 0.34 13.64 7.23
CA PHE A 166 -0.89 14.43 7.39
C PHE A 166 -1.84 14.30 6.21
N ASP A 167 -1.34 13.83 5.07
CA ASP A 167 -2.12 13.64 3.85
C ASP A 167 -2.15 12.15 3.45
N HIS A 168 -2.94 11.84 2.43
CA HIS A 168 -3.08 10.48 1.90
C HIS A 168 -1.90 9.99 1.05
N SER A 169 -0.92 10.86 0.77
CA SER A 169 0.25 10.58 -0.10
C SER A 169 1.13 9.43 0.39
N VAL A 170 1.30 9.26 1.70
CA VAL A 170 2.06 8.12 2.26
C VAL A 170 1.38 6.81 1.88
N TYR A 171 0.07 6.70 2.04
CA TYR A 171 -0.65 5.47 1.73
C TYR A 171 -0.61 5.15 0.23
N GLU A 172 -0.71 6.16 -0.63
CA GLU A 172 -0.54 5.99 -2.08
C GLU A 172 0.86 5.47 -2.43
N ALA A 173 1.91 6.07 -1.85
CA ALA A 173 3.28 5.63 -2.05
C ALA A 173 3.46 4.16 -1.62
N PHE A 174 2.98 3.79 -0.42
CA PHE A 174 3.01 2.41 0.03
C PHE A 174 2.17 1.46 -0.84
N SER A 175 1.06 1.93 -1.40
CA SER A 175 0.27 1.15 -2.35
C SER A 175 1.05 0.81 -3.62
N ARG A 176 1.77 1.78 -4.19
CA ARG A 176 2.66 1.54 -5.33
C ARG A 176 3.83 0.62 -4.99
N ILE A 177 4.40 0.76 -3.79
CA ILE A 177 5.50 -0.11 -3.31
C ILE A 177 5.00 -1.55 -3.13
N VAL A 178 3.85 -1.74 -2.48
CA VAL A 178 3.26 -3.05 -2.26
C VAL A 178 2.88 -3.70 -3.58
N GLN A 179 2.36 -2.94 -4.55
CA GLN A 179 2.07 -3.43 -5.91
C GLN A 179 3.29 -4.08 -6.56
N LYS A 180 4.46 -3.41 -6.53
CA LYS A 180 5.71 -3.95 -7.11
C LYS A 180 6.14 -5.26 -6.44
N LEU A 181 5.76 -5.48 -5.18
CA LEU A 181 6.06 -6.69 -4.45
C LEU A 181 5.13 -7.86 -4.76
N VAL A 182 4.00 -7.64 -5.46
CA VAL A 182 3.03 -8.70 -5.79
C VAL A 182 3.42 -9.38 -7.12
N PRO A 183 3.83 -10.66 -7.12
CA PRO A 183 4.21 -11.35 -8.36
C PRO A 183 3.05 -11.47 -9.35
N GLU A 184 1.83 -11.66 -8.86
CA GLU A 184 0.62 -11.84 -9.68
C GLU A 184 -0.03 -10.51 -10.12
N LEU A 185 0.61 -9.35 -9.89
CA LEU A 185 0.06 -8.03 -10.22
C LEU A 185 -0.46 -7.93 -11.66
N PRO A 186 0.29 -8.36 -12.72
CA PRO A 186 -0.19 -8.19 -14.09
C PRO A 186 -1.47 -8.96 -14.39
N SER A 187 -1.68 -10.09 -13.70
CA SER A 187 -2.92 -10.86 -13.82
C SER A 187 -4.07 -10.16 -13.11
N LEU A 188 -3.83 -9.57 -11.94
CA LEU A 188 -4.81 -8.79 -11.19
C LEU A 188 -5.23 -7.51 -11.95
N GLU A 189 -4.26 -6.76 -12.46
CA GLU A 189 -4.49 -5.54 -13.24
C GLU A 189 -5.35 -5.84 -14.48
N ASN A 190 -4.99 -6.86 -15.26
CA ASN A 190 -5.80 -7.28 -16.42
C ASN A 190 -7.22 -7.70 -16.02
N MET A 191 -7.39 -8.39 -14.87
CA MET A 191 -8.74 -8.74 -14.40
C MET A 191 -9.56 -7.49 -14.00
N LEU A 192 -8.92 -6.47 -13.42
CA LEU A 192 -9.57 -5.19 -13.08
C LEU A 192 -9.87 -4.37 -14.34
N ASP A 193 -8.98 -4.35 -15.32
CA ASP A 193 -9.21 -3.72 -16.63
C ASP A 193 -10.42 -4.33 -17.34
N ASN A 194 -10.53 -5.67 -17.34
CA ASN A 194 -11.71 -6.36 -17.87
C ASN A 194 -13.00 -6.00 -17.11
N LEU A 195 -12.91 -5.82 -15.78
CA LEU A 195 -14.05 -5.40 -14.97
C LEU A 195 -14.50 -3.99 -15.34
N VAL A 196 -13.56 -3.06 -15.48
CA VAL A 196 -13.77 -1.67 -15.91
C VAL A 196 -14.40 -1.62 -17.30
N GLN A 197 -13.80 -2.33 -18.26
CA GLN A 197 -14.24 -2.35 -19.66
C GLN A 197 -15.68 -2.90 -19.84
N HIS A 198 -16.09 -3.86 -19.00
CA HIS A 198 -17.39 -4.52 -19.12
C HIS A 198 -18.47 -4.03 -18.14
N SER A 199 -18.16 -3.04 -17.30
CA SER A 199 -19.09 -2.58 -16.25
C SER A 199 -19.36 -1.07 -16.24
N SER A 200 -18.90 -0.32 -17.25
CA SER A 200 -18.97 1.15 -17.31
C SER A 200 -18.50 1.79 -15.99
N VAL A 201 -17.43 1.26 -15.42
CA VAL A 201 -16.76 1.78 -14.22
C VAL A 201 -15.59 2.63 -14.70
N ASP A 202 -15.39 3.81 -14.12
CA ASP A 202 -14.31 4.70 -14.53
C ASP A 202 -12.97 4.31 -13.91
N LYS A 203 -13.02 3.94 -12.62
CA LYS A 203 -11.84 3.60 -11.83
C LYS A 203 -12.18 2.53 -10.81
N VAL A 204 -11.26 1.58 -10.60
CA VAL A 204 -11.44 0.55 -9.58
C VAL A 204 -10.17 0.34 -8.77
N PHE A 205 -10.36 0.13 -7.47
CA PHE A 205 -9.31 -0.14 -6.52
C PHE A 205 -9.64 -1.40 -5.73
N LEU A 206 -8.62 -2.17 -5.43
CA LEU A 206 -8.69 -3.29 -4.52
C LEU A 206 -7.89 -2.94 -3.26
N PHE A 207 -8.60 -2.52 -2.21
CA PHE A 207 -8.04 -2.04 -0.95
C PHE A 207 -7.94 -3.14 0.10
N ASP A 208 -6.91 -3.06 0.93
CA ASP A 208 -6.90 -3.67 2.25
C ASP A 208 -7.60 -2.75 3.26
N VAL A 209 -8.61 -3.28 3.96
CA VAL A 209 -9.45 -2.47 4.87
C VAL A 209 -8.67 -1.88 6.03
N ASN A 210 -7.69 -2.62 6.57
CA ASN A 210 -7.00 -2.19 7.78
C ASN A 210 -5.95 -1.11 7.50
N SER A 211 -5.17 -1.28 6.44
CA SER A 211 -4.05 -0.39 6.10
C SER A 211 -4.41 0.71 5.10
N LYS A 212 -5.59 0.62 4.46
CA LYS A 212 -6.03 1.50 3.36
C LYS A 212 -5.09 1.48 2.14
N ILE A 213 -4.16 0.53 2.09
CA ILE A 213 -3.27 0.33 0.96
C ILE A 213 -4.05 -0.39 -0.15
N TYR A 214 -4.03 0.12 -1.39
CA TYR A 214 -4.54 -0.63 -2.52
C TYR A 214 -3.50 -1.63 -3.01
N VAL A 215 -3.90 -2.90 -3.13
CA VAL A 215 -3.06 -4.00 -3.63
C VAL A 215 -3.02 -4.00 -5.15
N ALA A 216 -4.11 -3.59 -5.80
CA ALA A 216 -4.21 -3.54 -7.26
C ALA A 216 -5.21 -2.44 -7.66
N THR A 217 -4.99 -1.88 -8.84
CA THR A 217 -5.90 -0.93 -9.50
C THR A 217 -5.87 -1.23 -11.00
N ASP A 218 -6.84 -0.72 -11.75
CA ASP A 218 -6.83 -0.75 -13.20
C ASP A 218 -5.72 0.14 -13.79
N SER A 219 -5.43 -0.07 -15.06
CA SER A 219 -4.34 0.58 -15.81
C SER A 219 -4.48 2.11 -15.98
N THR A 220 -5.65 2.70 -15.68
CA THR A 220 -5.78 4.16 -15.75
C THR A 220 -4.93 4.83 -14.66
N PRO A 221 -4.34 6.01 -14.93
CA PRO A 221 -3.52 6.69 -13.93
C PRO A 221 -4.33 7.02 -12.67
N VAL A 222 -3.73 6.77 -11.51
CA VAL A 222 -4.34 7.08 -10.21
C VAL A 222 -4.18 8.56 -9.92
N ASP A 223 -5.30 9.24 -9.69
CA ASP A 223 -5.36 10.58 -9.14
C ASP A 223 -5.50 10.53 -7.62
N ILE A 224 -4.75 11.39 -6.92
CA ILE A 224 -4.70 11.45 -5.45
C ILE A 224 -6.07 11.76 -4.88
N GLN A 225 -6.83 12.65 -5.52
CA GLN A 225 -8.17 13.02 -5.05
C GLN A 225 -9.14 11.84 -5.15
N THR A 226 -9.02 11.04 -6.21
CA THR A 226 -9.85 9.83 -6.38
C THR A 226 -9.52 8.78 -5.33
N TYR A 227 -8.22 8.60 -5.03
CA TYR A 227 -7.77 7.72 -3.95
C TYR A 227 -8.31 8.17 -2.59
N GLU A 228 -8.21 9.45 -2.26
CA GLU A 228 -8.66 10.04 -0.99
C GLU A 228 -10.15 9.78 -0.75
N VAL A 229 -10.99 10.10 -1.74
CA VAL A 229 -12.45 9.84 -1.67
C VAL A 229 -12.75 8.34 -1.49
N CYS A 230 -12.00 7.45 -2.16
CA CYS A 230 -12.20 6.01 -2.00
C CYS A 230 -11.77 5.51 -0.61
N ALA A 231 -10.67 6.03 -0.08
CA ALA A 231 -10.16 5.66 1.25
C ALA A 231 -11.13 6.12 2.35
N GLU A 232 -11.61 7.37 2.31
CA GLU A 232 -12.61 7.88 3.25
C GLU A 232 -13.92 7.08 3.18
N PHE A 233 -14.32 6.65 1.97
CA PHE A 233 -15.53 5.86 1.81
C PHE A 233 -15.44 4.48 2.48
N ILE A 234 -14.24 3.89 2.57
CA ILE A 234 -14.01 2.65 3.32
C ILE A 234 -14.24 2.90 4.81
N ASP A 235 -13.62 3.95 5.37
CA ASP A 235 -13.76 4.29 6.79
C ASP A 235 -15.23 4.50 7.16
N ILE A 236 -15.94 5.35 6.41
CA ILE A 236 -17.37 5.61 6.63
C ILE A 236 -18.17 4.30 6.60
N THR A 237 -17.88 3.41 5.64
CA THR A 237 -18.63 2.17 5.51
C THR A 237 -18.35 1.20 6.67
N ILE A 238 -17.10 1.10 7.12
CA ILE A 238 -16.70 0.22 8.22
C ILE A 238 -17.22 0.78 9.55
N ASP A 239 -17.04 2.06 9.81
CA ASP A 239 -17.51 2.72 11.03
C ASP A 239 -19.04 2.62 11.17
N LEU A 240 -19.78 2.82 10.07
CA LEU A 240 -21.23 2.63 10.07
C LEU A 240 -21.62 1.17 10.27
N ASP A 241 -20.95 0.20 9.64
CA ASP A 241 -21.25 -1.22 9.83
C ASP A 241 -21.00 -1.65 11.28
N ASP A 242 -19.87 -1.22 11.87
CA ASP A 242 -19.51 -1.53 13.25
C ASP A 242 -20.53 -0.98 14.26
N LEU A 243 -21.02 0.26 14.06
CA LEU A 243 -22.05 0.86 14.90
C LEU A 243 -23.33 0.01 14.97
N TYR A 244 -23.81 -0.53 13.84
CA TYR A 244 -25.06 -1.30 13.81
C TYR A 244 -24.88 -2.79 14.13
N VAL A 245 -23.69 -3.35 13.92
CA VAL A 245 -23.38 -4.75 14.27
C VAL A 245 -23.30 -4.96 15.79
N GLU A 246 -22.88 -3.95 16.56
CA GLU A 246 -22.86 -4.02 18.02
C GLU A 246 -24.27 -4.13 18.63
N ASP A 247 -25.25 -3.42 18.06
CA ASP A 247 -26.65 -3.49 18.49
C ASP A 247 -27.27 -4.88 18.27
N GLU A 248 -26.95 -5.54 17.16
CA GLU A 248 -27.40 -6.92 16.91
C GLU A 248 -26.81 -7.90 17.93
N LYS A 249 -25.53 -7.75 18.33
CA LYS A 249 -24.89 -8.62 19.34
C LYS A 249 -25.46 -8.43 20.74
N GLN A 250 -25.85 -7.21 21.11
CA GLN A 250 -26.49 -6.94 22.40
C GLN A 250 -27.93 -7.49 22.47
N GLN A 251 -28.63 -7.58 21.33
CA GLN A 251 -30.00 -8.10 21.26
C GLN A 251 -30.08 -9.62 21.00
N SER A 252 -29.05 -10.26 20.45
CA SER A 252 -29.06 -11.67 20.03
C SER A 252 -28.21 -12.60 20.91
N SER A 253 -28.50 -12.66 22.21
CA SER A 253 -27.95 -13.72 23.10
C SER A 253 -28.54 -15.11 22.84
N ASN A 254 -29.56 -15.23 21.98
CA ASN A 254 -30.14 -16.51 21.58
C ASN A 254 -30.63 -16.44 20.13
N SER A 255 -29.84 -16.99 19.20
CA SER A 255 -30.26 -17.81 18.05
C SER A 255 -29.39 -17.58 16.81
N VAL A 256 -28.86 -18.71 16.30
CA VAL A 256 -28.42 -18.97 14.91
C VAL A 256 -27.36 -18.02 14.34
N ARG A 257 -26.15 -18.55 14.11
CA ARG A 257 -25.09 -18.00 13.23
C ARG A 257 -25.71 -17.20 12.09
N SER A 258 -25.72 -15.87 12.20
CA SER A 258 -26.10 -15.02 11.08
C SER A 258 -25.12 -15.33 9.95
N LYS A 259 -25.63 -15.57 8.75
CA LYS A 259 -24.77 -15.66 7.56
C LYS A 259 -23.94 -14.39 7.57
N LYS A 260 -22.60 -14.49 7.57
CA LYS A 260 -21.71 -13.34 7.44
C LYS A 260 -22.23 -12.48 6.29
N ARG A 261 -22.82 -11.32 6.62
CA ARG A 261 -23.33 -10.38 5.65
C ARG A 261 -22.09 -9.86 4.94
N GLU A 262 -22.00 -10.09 3.63
CA GLU A 262 -20.90 -9.51 2.86
C GLU A 262 -21.13 -8.00 2.83
N LEU A 263 -20.12 -7.25 3.27
CA LEU A 263 -20.20 -5.79 3.31
C LEU A 263 -20.37 -5.26 1.88
N ARG A 264 -21.39 -4.43 1.70
CA ARG A 264 -21.73 -3.77 0.44
C ARG A 264 -22.27 -2.39 0.76
N SER A 265 -21.70 -1.37 0.15
CA SER A 265 -22.13 0.02 0.29
C SER A 265 -22.17 0.71 -1.07
N ILE A 266 -23.13 1.62 -1.24
CA ILE A 266 -23.28 2.42 -2.45
C ILE A 266 -23.57 3.85 -1.99
N SER A 267 -22.83 4.82 -2.53
CA SER A 267 -23.02 6.23 -2.23
C SER A 267 -23.10 7.03 -3.52
N ASN A 268 -24.10 7.92 -3.61
CA ASN A 268 -24.28 8.82 -4.75
C ASN A 268 -23.78 10.22 -4.37
N LEU A 269 -22.84 10.75 -5.14
CA LEU A 269 -22.29 12.08 -4.98
C LEU A 269 -23.16 13.12 -5.70
N SER A 270 -23.07 14.39 -5.27
CA SER A 270 -23.85 15.50 -5.82
C SER A 270 -23.53 15.81 -7.29
N ASN A 271 -22.32 15.49 -7.74
CA ASN A 271 -21.88 15.61 -9.13
C ASN A 271 -22.39 14.45 -10.02
N GLY A 272 -23.20 13.55 -9.49
CA GLY A 272 -23.73 12.39 -10.21
C GLY A 272 -22.77 11.19 -10.27
N SER A 273 -21.59 11.25 -9.66
CA SER A 273 -20.72 10.07 -9.55
C SER A 273 -21.24 9.12 -8.46
N ILE A 274 -21.00 7.82 -8.64
CA ILE A 274 -21.40 6.77 -7.71
C ILE A 274 -20.16 6.06 -7.19
N LEU A 275 -20.05 5.94 -5.87
CA LEU A 275 -19.08 5.11 -5.20
C LEU A 275 -19.72 3.76 -4.87
N TYR A 276 -19.10 2.69 -5.33
CA TYR A 276 -19.53 1.32 -5.09
C TYR A 276 -18.46 0.60 -4.27
N LEU A 277 -18.86 -0.02 -3.16
CA LEU A 277 -17.97 -0.78 -2.29
C LEU A 277 -18.50 -2.20 -2.11
N ARG A 278 -17.63 -3.19 -2.28
CA ARG A 278 -17.95 -4.60 -2.06
C ARG A 278 -16.81 -5.36 -1.39
N GLN A 279 -17.13 -6.15 -0.36
CA GLN A 279 -16.18 -7.03 0.28
C GLN A 279 -15.78 -8.22 -0.59
N MET A 280 -14.47 -8.43 -0.69
CA MET A 280 -13.83 -9.47 -1.50
C MET A 280 -13.36 -10.64 -0.62
N ILE A 281 -12.06 -10.80 -0.41
CA ILE A 281 -11.44 -11.94 0.29
C ILE A 281 -10.49 -11.44 1.38
N ARG A 282 -10.43 -12.13 2.53
CA ARG A 282 -9.41 -11.92 3.58
C ARG A 282 -9.25 -10.45 4.04
N GLY A 283 -10.34 -9.70 4.13
CA GLY A 283 -10.28 -8.29 4.54
C GLY A 283 -10.03 -7.30 3.39
N LEU A 284 -9.93 -7.78 2.14
CA LEU A 284 -9.94 -6.89 0.98
C LEU A 284 -11.35 -6.42 0.62
N VAL A 285 -11.39 -5.22 0.09
CA VAL A 285 -12.58 -4.55 -0.41
C VAL A 285 -12.30 -3.97 -1.79
N LEU A 286 -13.25 -4.17 -2.71
CA LEU A 286 -13.24 -3.51 -4.01
C LEU A 286 -14.03 -2.20 -3.89
N VAL A 287 -13.41 -1.10 -4.29
CA VAL A 287 -14.03 0.22 -4.40
C VAL A 287 -14.00 0.65 -5.85
N ALA A 288 -15.15 1.01 -6.41
CA ALA A 288 -15.30 1.45 -7.79
C ALA A 288 -15.93 2.84 -7.83
N LEU A 289 -15.40 3.70 -8.71
CA LEU A 289 -15.98 4.99 -9.07
C LEU A 289 -16.68 4.84 -10.42
N ILE A 290 -17.94 5.24 -10.49
CA ILE A 290 -18.77 5.17 -11.69
C ILE A 290 -19.26 6.58 -11.99
N ARG A 291 -19.04 7.10 -13.21
CA ARG A 291 -19.65 8.38 -13.62
C ARG A 291 -20.97 8.14 -14.34
N ASN A 292 -21.93 9.02 -14.07
CA ASN A 292 -23.27 8.94 -14.64
C ASN A 292 -23.41 9.49 -16.07
N ASP A 293 -22.32 9.83 -16.76
CA ASP A 293 -22.38 10.53 -18.06
C ASP A 293 -23.15 9.73 -19.14
N GLU A 294 -23.33 8.42 -18.97
CA GLU A 294 -24.09 7.55 -19.88
C GLU A 294 -25.57 7.28 -19.47
N ILE A 295 -26.06 7.77 -18.33
CA ILE A 295 -27.45 7.53 -17.84
C ILE A 295 -28.46 8.51 -18.47
N VAL A 296 -28.21 8.91 -19.72
CA VAL A 296 -29.15 9.73 -20.49
C VAL A 296 -30.31 8.89 -21.04
N ASN A 297 -30.22 7.56 -21.03
CA ASN A 297 -31.20 6.67 -21.66
C ASN A 297 -31.76 5.64 -20.67
N ASP A 298 -32.91 5.91 -20.05
CA ASP A 298 -33.96 4.98 -19.53
C ASP A 298 -33.59 3.67 -18.78
N VAL A 299 -32.33 3.44 -18.45
CA VAL A 299 -31.83 2.29 -17.69
C VAL A 299 -31.86 2.70 -16.21
N SER A 300 -32.66 1.99 -15.41
CA SER A 300 -32.73 2.23 -13.98
C SER A 300 -31.35 2.02 -13.35
N LEU A 301 -30.89 2.93 -12.50
CA LEU A 301 -29.64 2.79 -11.73
C LEU A 301 -29.49 1.41 -11.09
N GLU A 302 -30.61 0.84 -10.62
CA GLU A 302 -30.67 -0.51 -10.09
C GLU A 302 -30.20 -1.57 -11.08
N SER A 303 -30.62 -1.48 -12.35
CA SER A 303 -30.22 -2.44 -13.37
C SER A 303 -28.72 -2.35 -13.71
N LEU A 304 -28.15 -1.14 -13.78
CA LEU A 304 -26.70 -0.94 -13.93
C LEU A 304 -25.94 -1.60 -12.78
N ILE A 305 -26.37 -1.31 -11.54
CA ILE A 305 -25.78 -1.87 -10.33
C ILE A 305 -25.87 -3.40 -10.32
N THR A 306 -26.96 -4.00 -10.82
CA THR A 306 -27.07 -5.47 -10.91
C THR A 306 -26.09 -6.09 -11.90
N VAL A 307 -25.79 -5.40 -13.01
CA VAL A 307 -24.77 -5.84 -13.98
C VAL A 307 -23.38 -5.76 -13.37
N ILE A 308 -23.08 -4.64 -12.68
CA ILE A 308 -21.84 -4.46 -11.94
C ILE A 308 -21.69 -5.56 -10.88
N ASP A 309 -22.73 -5.83 -10.10
CA ASP A 309 -22.71 -6.91 -9.10
C ASP A 309 -22.41 -8.28 -9.73
N TYR A 310 -22.99 -8.58 -10.89
CA TYR A 310 -22.72 -9.84 -11.59
C TYR A 310 -21.24 -9.95 -11.99
N ASN A 311 -20.68 -8.88 -12.58
CA ASN A 311 -19.29 -8.84 -13.01
C ASN A 311 -18.32 -8.87 -11.81
N VAL A 312 -18.60 -8.10 -10.75
CA VAL A 312 -17.82 -8.09 -9.50
C VAL A 312 -17.86 -9.48 -8.83
N ASN A 313 -19.00 -10.16 -8.84
CA ASN A 313 -19.09 -11.54 -8.34
C ASN A 313 -18.26 -12.53 -9.17
N ASN A 314 -18.19 -12.33 -10.50
CA ASN A 314 -17.32 -13.12 -11.35
C ASN A 314 -15.84 -12.85 -11.06
N PHE A 315 -15.46 -11.58 -10.94
CA PHE A 315 -14.12 -11.15 -10.53
C PHE A 315 -13.74 -11.73 -9.16
N LYS A 316 -14.64 -11.68 -8.17
CA LYS A 316 -14.44 -12.31 -6.84
C LYS A 316 -14.16 -13.80 -6.96
N LYS A 317 -14.91 -14.55 -7.78
CA LYS A 317 -14.66 -15.97 -8.03
C LYS A 317 -13.29 -16.23 -8.67
N SER A 318 -12.88 -15.38 -9.61
CA SER A 318 -11.55 -15.45 -10.23
C SER A 318 -10.43 -15.18 -9.22
N LEU A 319 -10.61 -14.18 -8.36
CA LEU A 319 -9.66 -13.84 -7.30
C LEU A 319 -9.52 -14.99 -6.29
N VAL A 320 -10.62 -15.66 -5.91
CA VAL A 320 -10.58 -16.87 -5.06
C VAL A 320 -9.72 -17.96 -5.71
N LYS A 321 -9.91 -18.22 -7.02
CA LYS A 321 -9.17 -19.28 -7.73
C LYS A 321 -7.69 -18.94 -7.87
N MET A 322 -7.36 -17.69 -8.20
CA MET A 322 -5.97 -17.23 -8.31
C MET A 322 -5.25 -17.41 -6.97
N TRP A 323 -5.90 -17.05 -5.86
CA TRP A 323 -5.29 -17.15 -4.53
C TRP A 323 -5.24 -18.59 -3.98
N GLN A 324 -6.15 -19.47 -4.43
CA GLN A 324 -6.04 -20.91 -4.17
C GLN A 324 -4.80 -21.50 -4.83
N ASN A 325 -4.48 -21.04 -6.05
CA ASN A 325 -3.29 -21.47 -6.79
C ASN A 325 -1.99 -20.79 -6.30
N ALA A 326 -2.08 -19.61 -5.69
CA ALA A 326 -0.94 -18.91 -5.07
C ALA A 326 -0.48 -19.55 -3.75
N ARG A 327 -1.31 -20.40 -3.13
CA ARG A 327 -0.84 -21.39 -2.16
C ARG A 327 -0.16 -22.52 -2.93
N ILE A 328 1.13 -22.33 -3.25
CA ILE A 328 1.97 -23.42 -3.74
C ILE A 328 1.84 -24.58 -2.75
N ASP A 329 1.47 -25.73 -3.29
CA ASP A 329 1.18 -26.99 -2.60
C ASP A 329 2.18 -27.29 -1.48
N HIS A 330 1.68 -27.52 -0.26
CA HIS A 330 2.40 -28.37 0.66
C HIS A 330 2.39 -29.79 0.07
N PRO A 331 3.55 -30.43 -0.22
CA PRO A 331 3.55 -31.88 -0.32
C PRO A 331 3.19 -32.38 1.07
N THR A 332 1.99 -32.93 1.19
CA THR A 332 1.58 -33.73 2.34
C THR A 332 2.43 -35.00 2.31
N ASN A 333 3.62 -34.93 2.90
CA ASN A 333 4.42 -36.11 3.16
C ASN A 333 3.74 -36.89 4.30
N HIS A 334 3.15 -38.03 3.92
CA HIS A 334 2.91 -39.15 4.82
C HIS A 334 4.21 -39.75 5.34
#